data_AF-A0AAE0PS72-F1
#
_entry.id   AF-A0AAE0PS72-F1
#
_cell.length_a   1.000
_cell.length_b   1.000
_cell.length_c   1.000
_cell.angle_alpha   90.00
_cell.angle_beta   90.00
_cell.angle_gamma   90.00
#
_symmetry.space_group_name_H-M   'P 1'
#
loop_
_entity.id
_entity.type
_entity.pdbx_description
1 polymer ?
#
loop_
_entity_poly.entity_id
_entity_poly.type
_entity_poly.pdbx_seq_one_letter_code
_entity_poly.pdbx_strand_id
1 'polypeptide(L)'
;MAVVVNPGLDRSALRGSERELVVLRSETGESWREHHCEHTEEELNQILNGMDEELDSPEELEKKRICRIITRDFPQFFAVVSRIRQDSHLIGPEGGVLSSSLVPQVQAVFPEGALTKRIRVGLQAQPVGAEVVKRIMGNRATFSPIITLEPRRRKFHKPITMTIPIPKTCTNQGSSDMLGETPTLRLLCSITGGTTPAQWEDITGSTPLTFINQCVSFTTNVSARSTELMVIVLLGTVLRFWLIDCRQAQESVMFCTQLYREIICVPYMAKFVIFAKTLDPVEARLRCFCMTDDKMDKTLEQQENFTEVARSRDVEVLEGKPIFVDCFGNLVPLTKSGQHHVFSFYAFKENRLALFIKVQSPDQERSDLTIQSQPY
;
A
#
# COMPACT_ATOMS: atom_id res chain seq x y z
N MET A 1 -1.88 9.43 -31.79
CA MET A 1 -1.46 9.19 -30.40
C MET A 1 -2.30 10.11 -29.52
N ALA A 2 -2.85 9.60 -28.43
CA ALA A 2 -3.76 10.31 -27.56
C ALA A 2 -3.20 10.36 -26.14
N VAL A 3 -3.39 11.50 -25.49
CA VAL A 3 -3.10 11.69 -24.07
C VAL A 3 -4.43 11.61 -23.34
N VAL A 4 -4.65 10.54 -22.57
CA VAL A 4 -5.80 10.43 -21.68
C VAL A 4 -5.34 10.95 -20.32
N VAL A 5 -5.85 12.12 -19.96
CA VAL A 5 -5.70 12.68 -18.62
C VAL A 5 -6.91 12.20 -17.82
N ASN A 6 -6.69 11.46 -16.73
CA ASN A 6 -7.78 11.03 -15.85
C ASN A 6 -7.76 11.85 -14.55
N PRO A 7 -8.41 13.03 -14.52
CA PRO A 7 -8.53 13.82 -13.30
C PRO A 7 -9.57 13.21 -12.36
N GLY A 8 -9.13 12.77 -11.19
CA GLY A 8 -10.03 12.47 -10.06
C GLY A 8 -10.19 11.00 -9.65
N LEU A 9 -9.66 10.04 -10.42
CA LEU A 9 -9.68 8.62 -10.04
C LEU A 9 -8.44 8.13 -9.31
N ASP A 10 -7.28 8.79 -9.45
CA ASP A 10 -6.12 8.43 -8.63
C ASP A 10 -6.22 9.06 -7.24
N ARG A 11 -6.92 8.36 -6.37
CA ARG A 11 -6.99 8.69 -4.94
C ARG A 11 -5.99 7.86 -4.16
N SER A 12 -5.10 7.10 -4.78
CA SER A 12 -4.13 6.34 -4.02
C SER A 12 -3.11 7.29 -3.38
N ALA A 13 -2.75 7.01 -2.12
CA ALA A 13 -1.65 7.71 -1.49
C ALA A 13 -0.34 7.03 -1.90
N LEU A 14 0.45 7.71 -2.72
CA LEU A 14 1.73 7.16 -3.21
C LEU A 14 2.83 7.13 -2.13
N ARG A 15 2.62 7.85 -1.02
CA ARG A 15 3.59 8.02 0.09
C ARG A 15 4.98 8.40 -0.42
N GLY A 16 5.03 9.43 -1.26
CA GLY A 16 6.23 9.76 -2.02
C GLY A 16 6.49 8.70 -3.09
N SER A 17 7.62 8.00 -3.00
CA SER A 17 8.01 6.98 -3.97
C SER A 17 7.74 5.53 -3.53
N GLU A 18 7.17 5.29 -2.34
CA GLU A 18 6.92 3.93 -1.83
C GLU A 18 5.99 3.11 -2.74
N ARG A 19 5.01 3.78 -3.36
CA ARG A 19 4.05 3.19 -4.29
C ARG A 19 4.16 3.83 -5.67
N GLU A 20 3.73 3.09 -6.66
CA GLU A 20 3.64 3.53 -8.05
C GLU A 20 2.26 3.22 -8.63
N LEU A 21 1.90 3.96 -9.67
CA LEU A 21 0.73 3.69 -10.48
C LEU A 21 1.12 2.85 -11.69
N VAL A 22 0.32 1.84 -11.97
CA VAL A 22 0.46 0.99 -13.14
C VAL A 22 -0.82 1.03 -13.93
N VAL A 23 -0.69 1.16 -15.24
CA VAL A 23 -1.83 1.17 -16.16
C VAL A 23 -1.99 -0.24 -16.71
N LEU A 24 -3.16 -0.83 -16.50
CA LEU A 24 -3.59 -2.05 -17.14
C LEU A 24 -4.55 -1.70 -18.27
N ARG A 25 -4.54 -2.51 -19.33
CA ARG A 25 -5.50 -2.42 -20.43
C ARG A 25 -6.14 -3.77 -20.74
N SER A 26 -7.38 -3.72 -21.22
CA SER A 26 -8.12 -4.88 -21.71
C SER A 26 -8.86 -4.55 -23.01
N GLU A 27 -8.73 -5.43 -24.00
CA GLU A 27 -9.44 -5.30 -25.29
C GLU A 27 -10.87 -5.86 -25.23
N THR A 28 -11.16 -6.74 -24.26
CA THR A 28 -12.42 -7.47 -24.16
C THR A 28 -13.10 -7.38 -22.79
N GLY A 29 -12.39 -6.88 -21.78
CA GLY A 29 -12.79 -6.94 -20.36
C GLY A 29 -12.42 -8.24 -19.64
N GLU A 30 -12.06 -9.30 -20.37
CA GLU A 30 -11.79 -10.63 -19.79
C GLU A 30 -10.33 -10.83 -19.38
N SER A 31 -9.40 -10.29 -20.18
CA SER A 31 -7.97 -10.44 -19.95
C SER A 31 -7.30 -9.08 -19.79
N TRP A 32 -6.40 -8.98 -18.81
CA TRP A 32 -5.72 -7.74 -18.45
C TRP A 32 -4.22 -7.89 -18.67
N ARG A 33 -3.61 -6.86 -19.24
CA ARG A 33 -2.15 -6.77 -19.41
C ARG A 33 -1.67 -5.37 -19.07
N GLU A 34 -0.41 -5.27 -18.66
CA GLU A 34 0.24 -3.97 -18.43
C GLU A 34 0.33 -3.18 -19.74
N HIS A 35 -0.06 -1.91 -19.68
CA HIS A 35 0.01 -0.98 -20.80
C HIS A 35 1.39 -0.32 -20.82
N HIS A 36 2.12 -0.52 -21.91
CA HIS A 36 3.38 0.15 -22.17
C HIS A 36 3.29 0.86 -23.52
N CYS A 37 3.69 2.13 -23.55
CA CYS A 37 3.76 2.92 -24.77
C CYS A 37 5.10 3.66 -24.81
N GLU A 38 6.02 3.17 -25.64
CA GLU A 38 7.26 3.87 -25.94
C GLU A 38 6.94 5.11 -26.78
N HIS A 39 7.49 6.24 -26.35
CA HIS A 39 7.32 7.53 -27.01
C HIS A 39 8.56 8.40 -26.80
N THR A 40 8.82 9.31 -27.73
CA THR A 40 9.85 10.35 -27.56
C THR A 40 9.21 11.66 -27.10
N GLU A 41 10.02 12.54 -26.48
CA GLU A 41 9.56 13.90 -26.12
C GLU A 41 9.14 14.70 -27.35
N GLU A 42 9.82 14.49 -28.48
CA GLU A 42 9.51 15.11 -29.76
C GLU A 42 8.13 14.68 -30.28
N GLU A 43 7.81 13.38 -30.20
CA GLU A 43 6.48 12.86 -30.54
C GLU A 43 5.40 13.45 -29.61
N LEU A 44 5.70 13.61 -28.31
CA LEU A 44 4.78 14.21 -27.36
C LEU A 44 4.53 15.70 -27.65
N ASN A 45 5.59 16.46 -27.91
CA ASN A 45 5.53 17.87 -28.27
C ASN A 45 4.81 18.09 -29.62
N GLN A 46 4.99 17.17 -30.58
CA GLN A 46 4.27 17.21 -31.85
C GLN A 46 2.75 16.99 -31.71
N ILE A 47 2.30 16.22 -30.71
CA ILE A 47 0.86 16.04 -30.43
C ILE A 47 0.25 17.33 -29.87
N LEU A 48 1.02 18.09 -29.08
CA LEU A 48 0.60 19.37 -28.52
C LEU A 48 0.67 20.51 -29.52
N ASN A 49 1.48 20.38 -30.58
CA ASN A 49 1.57 21.39 -31.63
C ASN A 49 0.19 21.60 -32.30
N GLY A 50 -0.44 22.72 -31.98
CA GLY A 50 -1.78 23.10 -32.49
C GLY A 50 -2.90 23.05 -31.44
N MET A 51 -2.62 22.59 -30.21
CA MET A 51 -3.48 22.75 -29.05
C MET A 51 -2.88 23.84 -28.15
N ASP A 52 -3.70 24.79 -27.67
CA ASP A 52 -3.29 25.78 -26.67
C ASP A 52 -3.29 25.16 -25.25
N GLU A 53 -2.70 23.96 -25.13
CA GLU A 53 -2.61 23.22 -23.87
C GLU A 53 -1.16 22.84 -23.59
N GLU A 54 -0.69 23.21 -22.40
CA GLU A 54 0.61 22.79 -21.88
C GLU A 54 0.45 21.51 -21.05
N LEU A 55 1.38 20.58 -21.22
CA LEU A 55 1.42 19.39 -20.38
C LEU A 55 2.03 19.73 -19.03
N ASP A 56 1.25 19.54 -17.96
CA ASP A 56 1.75 19.54 -16.59
C ASP A 56 3.03 18.71 -16.46
N SER A 57 3.99 19.20 -15.68
CA SER A 57 5.19 18.45 -15.33
C SER A 57 4.85 17.20 -14.51
N PRO A 58 5.71 16.16 -14.48
CA PRO A 58 5.48 14.97 -13.66
C PRO A 58 5.23 15.29 -12.17
N GLU A 59 5.90 16.30 -11.64
CA GLU A 59 5.72 16.77 -10.26
C GLU A 59 4.35 17.41 -10.03
N GLU A 60 3.83 18.17 -11.01
CA GLU A 60 2.51 18.77 -10.93
C GLU A 60 1.41 17.71 -11.07
N LEU A 61 1.59 16.74 -11.95
CA LEU A 61 0.69 15.59 -12.05
C LEU A 61 0.61 14.82 -10.74
N GLU A 62 1.74 14.61 -10.05
CA GLU A 62 1.76 13.96 -8.74
C GLU A 62 1.03 14.79 -7.68
N LYS A 63 1.25 16.11 -7.65
CA LYS A 63 0.55 17.04 -6.74
C LYS A 63 -0.96 17.09 -7.00
N LYS A 64 -1.36 17.11 -8.27
CA LYS A 64 -2.76 17.10 -8.71
C LYS A 64 -3.40 15.71 -8.66
N ARG A 65 -2.59 14.66 -8.43
CA ARG A 65 -2.99 13.24 -8.46
C ARG A 65 -3.67 12.85 -9.78
N ILE A 66 -3.00 13.20 -10.87
CA ILE A 66 -3.47 12.95 -12.22
C ILE A 66 -2.59 11.87 -12.84
N CYS A 67 -3.22 10.76 -13.23
CA CYS A 67 -2.55 9.75 -14.05
C CYS A 67 -2.68 10.13 -15.52
N ARG A 68 -1.54 10.38 -16.17
CA ARG A 68 -1.45 10.61 -17.62
C ARG A 68 -1.19 9.28 -18.32
N ILE A 69 -2.14 8.84 -19.14
CA ILE A 69 -1.99 7.64 -19.97
C ILE A 69 -1.70 8.06 -21.40
N ILE A 70 -0.55 7.64 -21.90
CA ILE A 70 -0.14 7.89 -23.28
C ILE A 70 -0.42 6.62 -24.09
N THR A 71 -1.19 6.74 -25.17
CA THR A 71 -1.52 5.57 -26.01
C THR A 71 -1.57 5.90 -27.49
N ARG A 72 -1.25 4.92 -28.34
CA ARG A 72 -1.37 5.00 -29.81
C ARG A 72 -2.70 4.44 -30.30
N ASP A 73 -3.35 3.61 -29.49
CA ASP A 73 -4.61 2.93 -29.77
C ASP A 73 -5.48 2.86 -28.49
N PHE A 74 -6.80 2.81 -28.65
CA PHE A 74 -7.73 2.76 -27.52
C PHE A 74 -8.19 1.32 -27.24
N PRO A 75 -7.85 0.75 -26.07
CA PRO A 75 -8.47 -0.49 -25.61
C PRO A 75 -9.91 -0.23 -25.17
N GLN A 76 -10.67 -1.30 -24.97
CA GLN A 76 -12.02 -1.20 -24.42
C GLN A 76 -12.01 -0.67 -22.97
N PHE A 77 -11.03 -1.10 -22.17
CA PHE A 77 -10.89 -0.68 -20.78
C PHE A 77 -9.45 -0.33 -20.43
N PHE A 78 -9.30 0.72 -19.64
CA PHE A 78 -8.11 1.00 -18.84
C PHE A 78 -8.42 0.83 -17.36
N ALA A 79 -7.42 0.38 -16.59
CA ALA A 79 -7.46 0.40 -15.14
C ALA A 79 -6.15 0.98 -14.60
N VAL A 80 -6.26 1.90 -13.66
CA VAL A 80 -5.10 2.47 -12.94
C VAL A 80 -5.01 1.75 -11.59
N VAL A 81 -3.87 1.12 -11.33
CA VAL A 81 -3.65 0.28 -10.14
C VAL A 81 -2.49 0.82 -9.34
N SER A 82 -2.72 1.07 -8.05
CA SER A 82 -1.66 1.39 -7.08
C SER A 82 -1.01 0.11 -6.55
N ARG A 83 0.31 -0.01 -6.71
CA ARG A 83 1.11 -1.10 -6.12
C ARG A 83 2.36 -0.55 -5.44
N ILE A 84 3.04 -1.40 -4.66
CA ILE A 84 4.38 -1.06 -4.17
C ILE A 84 5.32 -0.91 -5.36
N ARG A 85 6.21 0.10 -5.32
CA ARG A 85 7.17 0.36 -6.39
C ARG A 85 7.98 -0.90 -6.71
N GLN A 86 8.08 -1.21 -8.00
CA GLN A 86 8.72 -2.43 -8.48
C GLN A 86 9.90 -2.08 -9.41
N ASP A 87 11.11 -2.33 -8.94
CA ASP A 87 12.31 -2.22 -9.76
C ASP A 87 12.40 -3.46 -10.65
N SER A 88 12.36 -3.29 -11.97
CA SER A 88 12.35 -4.42 -12.91
C SER A 88 13.41 -4.33 -13.99
N HIS A 89 14.22 -5.38 -14.15
CA HIS A 89 15.26 -5.48 -15.19
C HIS A 89 15.09 -6.77 -16.00
N LEU A 90 15.59 -6.75 -17.24
CA LEU A 90 15.76 -7.95 -18.06
C LEU A 90 17.06 -8.65 -17.67
N ILE A 91 16.95 -9.85 -17.08
CA ILE A 91 18.09 -10.66 -16.63
C ILE A 91 18.13 -11.94 -17.45
N GLY A 92 19.30 -12.28 -18.00
CA GLY A 92 19.51 -13.45 -18.86
C GLY A 92 20.43 -14.51 -18.26
N PRO A 93 20.88 -15.47 -19.08
CA PRO A 93 21.83 -16.51 -18.68
C PRO A 93 23.17 -15.97 -18.15
N GLU A 94 23.58 -14.78 -18.57
CA GLU A 94 24.75 -14.06 -18.08
C GLU A 94 24.67 -13.71 -16.58
N GLY A 95 23.49 -13.83 -15.96
CA GLY A 95 23.25 -13.38 -14.61
C GLY A 95 22.99 -11.87 -14.54
N GLY A 96 22.99 -11.32 -13.34
CA GLY A 96 22.77 -9.89 -13.15
C GLY A 96 22.47 -9.53 -11.70
N VAL A 97 22.37 -8.22 -11.46
CA VAL A 97 22.03 -7.67 -10.15
C VAL A 97 20.79 -6.81 -10.30
N LEU A 98 19.85 -6.98 -9.37
CA LEU A 98 18.65 -6.16 -9.24
C LEU A 98 18.67 -5.52 -7.84
N SER A 99 18.70 -4.20 -7.78
CA SER A 99 18.75 -3.43 -6.54
C SER A 99 17.50 -2.57 -6.40
N SER A 100 17.02 -2.39 -5.18
CA SER A 100 15.84 -1.54 -4.97
C SER A 100 16.20 -0.06 -5.00
N SER A 101 15.38 0.76 -5.68
CA SER A 101 15.50 2.22 -5.67
C SER A 101 15.06 2.85 -4.35
N LEU A 102 14.15 2.22 -3.61
CA LEU A 102 13.65 2.71 -2.32
C LEU A 102 14.58 2.39 -1.16
N VAL A 103 15.14 1.18 -1.16
CA VAL A 103 16.05 0.71 -0.11
C VAL A 103 17.29 0.16 -0.79
N PRO A 104 18.33 0.99 -1.06
CA PRO A 104 19.50 0.59 -1.85
C PRO A 104 20.29 -0.60 -1.30
N GLN A 105 20.15 -0.88 0.00
CA GLN A 105 20.74 -2.06 0.66
C GLN A 105 20.08 -3.37 0.23
N VAL A 106 18.84 -3.32 -0.28
CA VAL A 106 18.11 -4.49 -0.76
C VAL A 106 18.59 -4.83 -2.16
N GLN A 107 19.11 -6.05 -2.32
CA GLN A 107 19.62 -6.54 -3.59
C GLN A 107 19.29 -8.01 -3.81
N ALA A 108 19.06 -8.36 -5.08
CA ALA A 108 18.94 -9.72 -5.58
C ALA A 108 20.02 -9.95 -6.64
N VAL A 109 20.93 -10.90 -6.39
CA VAL A 109 22.03 -11.26 -7.28
C VAL A 109 21.73 -12.61 -7.92
N PHE A 110 21.72 -12.62 -9.25
CA PHE A 110 21.48 -13.78 -10.09
C PHE A 110 22.82 -14.27 -10.64
N PRO A 111 23.32 -15.44 -10.21
CA PRO A 111 24.56 -15.97 -10.76
C PRO A 111 24.38 -16.40 -12.22
N GLU A 112 25.50 -16.48 -12.95
CA GLU A 112 25.52 -16.98 -14.32
C GLU A 112 24.91 -18.39 -14.41
N GLY A 113 23.99 -18.59 -15.35
CA GLY A 113 23.26 -19.85 -15.53
C GLY A 113 22.08 -20.04 -14.58
N ALA A 114 21.71 -19.04 -13.76
CA ALA A 114 20.46 -19.08 -12.97
C ALA A 114 19.22 -19.06 -13.86
N LEU A 115 19.30 -18.44 -15.04
CA LEU A 115 18.25 -18.30 -16.02
C LEU A 115 18.68 -18.88 -17.37
N THR A 116 17.76 -19.44 -18.12
CA THR A 116 18.01 -19.99 -19.48
C THR A 116 17.56 -19.04 -20.59
N LYS A 117 16.73 -18.05 -20.27
CA LYS A 117 16.27 -17.00 -21.20
C LYS A 117 16.25 -15.67 -20.48
N ARG A 118 16.42 -14.59 -21.24
CA ARG A 118 16.19 -13.22 -20.75
C ARG A 118 14.73 -13.06 -20.33
N ILE A 119 14.51 -12.78 -19.06
CA ILE A 119 13.18 -12.50 -18.51
C ILE A 119 13.20 -11.20 -17.72
N ARG A 120 12.06 -10.50 -17.71
CA ARG A 120 11.84 -9.40 -16.78
C ARG A 120 11.64 -9.98 -15.38
N VAL A 121 12.48 -9.56 -14.44
CA VAL A 121 12.39 -9.90 -13.03
C VAL A 121 12.08 -8.63 -12.27
N GLY A 122 11.10 -8.67 -11.38
CA GLY A 122 10.74 -7.54 -10.54
C GLY A 122 11.11 -7.75 -9.08
N LEU A 123 11.61 -6.69 -8.45
CA LEU A 123 11.92 -6.61 -7.03
C LEU A 123 11.14 -5.45 -6.43
N GLN A 124 10.37 -5.73 -5.38
CA GLN A 124 9.71 -4.72 -4.56
C GLN A 124 10.34 -4.74 -3.17
N ALA A 125 10.56 -3.57 -2.62
CA ALA A 125 10.93 -3.40 -1.21
C ALA A 125 9.91 -2.47 -0.58
N GLN A 126 9.08 -2.99 0.33
CA GLN A 126 8.12 -2.20 1.08
C GLN A 126 8.70 -1.86 2.46
N PRO A 127 9.10 -0.60 2.70
CA PRO A 127 9.49 -0.16 4.03
C PRO A 127 8.33 -0.32 5.02
N VAL A 128 8.66 -0.63 6.28
CA VAL A 128 7.68 -0.76 7.34
C VAL A 128 7.79 0.44 8.27
N GLY A 129 6.73 1.22 8.39
CA GLY A 129 6.70 2.41 9.24
C GLY A 129 6.82 2.06 10.73
N ALA A 130 7.80 2.66 11.41
CA ALA A 130 8.08 2.39 12.83
C ALA A 130 6.87 2.66 13.75
N GLU A 131 6.08 3.70 13.45
CA GLU A 131 4.87 4.04 14.21
C GLU A 131 3.80 2.93 14.16
N VAL A 132 3.62 2.30 13.00
CA VAL A 132 2.66 1.20 12.84
C VAL A 132 3.11 -0.02 13.63
N VAL A 133 4.40 -0.35 13.58
CA VAL A 133 5.00 -1.45 14.36
C VAL A 133 4.82 -1.20 15.86
N LYS A 134 5.21 -0.01 16.33
CA LYS A 134 5.12 0.38 17.74
C LYS A 134 3.69 0.36 18.25
N ARG A 135 2.73 0.79 17.42
CA ARG A 135 1.30 0.75 17.76
C ARG A 135 0.76 -0.67 17.93
N ILE A 136 1.15 -1.61 17.06
CA ILE A 136 0.60 -2.99 17.08
C ILE A 136 1.35 -3.87 18.08
N MET A 137 2.67 -3.69 18.18
CA MET A 137 3.56 -4.61 18.90
C MET A 137 4.32 -3.98 20.05
N GLY A 138 4.29 -2.66 20.21
CA GLY A 138 5.15 -1.95 21.15
C GLY A 138 6.62 -2.20 20.80
N ASN A 139 7.37 -2.67 21.78
CA ASN A 139 8.80 -3.00 21.64
C ASN A 139 9.05 -4.51 21.54
N ARG A 140 8.03 -5.32 21.25
CA ARG A 140 8.14 -6.79 21.23
C ARG A 140 8.89 -7.33 20.01
N ALA A 141 8.85 -6.61 18.89
CA ALA A 141 9.47 -7.00 17.65
C ALA A 141 9.85 -5.77 16.80
N THR A 142 10.88 -5.91 15.98
CA THR A 142 11.23 -4.96 14.93
C THR A 142 11.33 -5.67 13.58
N PHE A 143 11.13 -4.93 12.49
CA PHE A 143 10.98 -5.49 11.15
C PHE A 143 11.89 -4.79 10.15
N SER A 144 12.38 -5.57 9.20
CA SER A 144 13.02 -5.08 7.98
C SER A 144 11.95 -4.69 6.94
N PRO A 145 12.32 -4.12 5.79
CA PRO A 145 11.41 -4.00 4.65
C PRO A 145 10.93 -5.39 4.18
N ILE A 146 9.69 -5.47 3.69
CA ILE A 146 9.20 -6.68 3.03
C ILE A 146 9.75 -6.71 1.62
N ILE A 147 10.48 -7.78 1.31
CA ILE A 147 11.08 -7.95 -0.01
C ILE A 147 10.23 -8.92 -0.80
N THR A 148 9.75 -8.49 -1.96
CA THR A 148 8.96 -9.32 -2.85
C THR A 148 9.69 -9.48 -4.18
N LEU A 149 9.95 -10.73 -4.56
CA LEU A 149 10.54 -11.09 -5.84
C LEU A 149 9.48 -11.75 -6.71
N GLU A 150 9.25 -11.18 -7.88
CA GLU A 150 8.25 -11.64 -8.85
C GLU A 150 8.94 -12.18 -10.11
N PRO A 151 9.27 -13.50 -10.15
CA PRO A 151 9.72 -14.13 -11.38
C PRO A 151 8.52 -14.40 -12.30
N ARG A 152 8.60 -14.02 -13.57
CA ARG A 152 7.59 -14.38 -14.58
C ARG A 152 7.60 -15.91 -14.81
N ARG A 153 6.80 -16.65 -14.04
CA ARG A 153 6.45 -18.07 -14.24
C ARG A 153 7.65 -18.99 -14.55
N ARG A 154 8.81 -18.76 -13.93
CA ARG A 154 10.02 -19.55 -14.19
C ARG A 154 10.76 -19.92 -12.92
N LYS A 155 11.30 -21.14 -12.95
CA LYS A 155 12.20 -21.68 -11.93
C LYS A 155 13.63 -21.20 -12.17
N PHE A 156 14.32 -20.85 -11.09
CA PHE A 156 15.76 -20.60 -11.13
C PHE A 156 16.51 -21.92 -11.14
N HIS A 157 17.50 -22.02 -12.02
CA HIS A 157 18.35 -23.20 -12.14
C HIS A 157 19.50 -23.22 -11.12
N LYS A 158 19.84 -22.04 -10.60
CA LYS A 158 20.84 -21.84 -9.54
C LYS A 158 20.27 -20.97 -8.42
N PRO A 159 20.75 -21.13 -7.18
CA PRO A 159 20.35 -20.27 -6.06
C PRO A 159 20.62 -18.81 -6.37
N ILE A 160 19.66 -17.94 -6.07
CA ILE A 160 19.85 -16.48 -6.10
C ILE A 160 20.28 -16.00 -4.73
N THR A 161 21.11 -14.95 -4.68
CA THR A 161 21.54 -14.35 -3.40
C THR A 161 20.71 -13.11 -3.11
N MET A 162 20.02 -13.11 -1.97
CA MET A 162 19.24 -11.98 -1.49
C MET A 162 20.02 -11.27 -0.39
N THR A 163 20.00 -9.94 -0.40
CA THR A 163 20.55 -9.09 0.66
C THR A 163 19.45 -8.18 1.18
N ILE A 164 19.25 -8.17 2.51
CA ILE A 164 18.19 -7.41 3.19
C ILE A 164 18.81 -6.69 4.40
N PRO A 165 18.51 -5.41 4.65
CA PRO A 165 19.00 -4.73 5.85
C PRO A 165 18.40 -5.34 7.11
N ILE A 166 19.21 -5.41 8.16
CA ILE A 166 18.78 -5.89 9.48
C ILE A 166 17.76 -4.88 10.05
N PRO A 167 16.67 -5.34 10.71
CA PRO A 167 15.77 -4.45 11.44
C PRO A 167 16.55 -3.55 12.40
N LYS A 168 16.34 -2.23 12.32
CA LYS A 168 16.97 -1.30 13.26
C LYS A 168 16.30 -1.44 14.63
N THR A 169 17.05 -1.82 15.65
CA THR A 169 16.56 -1.75 17.03
C THR A 169 16.48 -0.29 17.45
N CYS A 170 15.35 0.14 18.02
CA CYS A 170 15.16 1.52 18.49
C CYS A 170 16.15 1.95 19.60
N THR A 171 16.97 1.04 20.13
CA THR A 171 17.78 1.22 21.35
C THR A 171 19.28 1.29 21.16
N ASN A 172 19.86 1.23 19.96
CA ASN A 172 21.31 1.29 19.79
C ASN A 172 21.79 2.53 19.02
N GLN A 173 21.64 3.71 19.63
CA GLN A 173 22.64 4.75 19.52
C GLN A 173 23.69 4.49 20.63
N GLY A 174 24.72 3.67 20.35
CA GLY A 174 25.89 3.63 21.27
C GLY A 174 26.53 2.28 21.62
N SER A 175 26.42 1.21 20.82
CA SER A 175 27.30 0.05 21.02
C SER A 175 27.77 -0.55 19.70
N SER A 176 28.97 -0.12 19.30
CA SER A 176 29.83 -0.85 18.37
C SER A 176 30.27 -2.18 18.99
N ASP A 177 30.52 -3.18 18.14
CA ASP A 177 31.46 -4.29 18.37
C ASP A 177 31.05 -5.57 19.11
N MET A 178 29.86 -6.14 18.85
CA MET A 178 29.67 -7.61 18.98
C MET A 178 28.72 -8.15 17.89
N LEU A 179 29.23 -8.28 16.67
CA LEU A 179 28.55 -8.94 15.52
C LEU A 179 28.77 -10.47 15.59
N GLY A 180 28.22 -11.11 16.63
CA GLY A 180 28.14 -12.56 16.74
C GLY A 180 26.69 -12.95 16.97
N GLU A 181 26.10 -13.64 15.99
CA GLU A 181 24.76 -14.28 16.00
C GLU A 181 23.71 -13.58 16.87
N THR A 182 22.80 -12.79 16.27
CA THR A 182 21.60 -12.35 17.00
C THR A 182 20.61 -13.52 17.10
N PRO A 183 20.49 -14.25 18.24
CA PRO A 183 19.60 -15.42 18.34
C PRO A 183 18.11 -15.06 18.21
N THR A 184 17.79 -13.76 18.25
CA THR A 184 16.45 -13.18 18.16
C THR A 184 16.02 -12.86 16.73
N LEU A 185 16.95 -12.86 15.77
CA LEU A 185 16.64 -12.56 14.37
C LEU A 185 16.10 -13.80 13.67
N ARG A 186 14.95 -13.66 13.01
CA ARG A 186 14.28 -14.71 12.24
C ARG A 186 14.05 -14.24 10.81
N LEU A 187 14.27 -15.15 9.86
CA LEU A 187 13.94 -14.97 8.45
C LEU A 187 12.62 -15.67 8.17
N LEU A 188 11.59 -14.89 7.84
CA LEU A 188 10.32 -15.43 7.38
C LEU A 188 10.20 -15.39 5.85
N CYS A 189 9.48 -16.36 5.31
CA CYS A 189 9.20 -16.48 3.88
C CYS A 189 7.71 -16.72 3.62
N SER A 190 7.20 -16.20 2.50
CA SER A 190 5.94 -16.63 1.92
C SER A 190 6.12 -16.96 0.44
N ILE A 191 5.61 -18.12 0.02
CA ILE A 191 5.66 -18.61 -1.38
C ILE A 191 4.29 -18.53 -2.09
N THR A 192 3.31 -17.94 -1.43
CA THR A 192 1.94 -17.80 -1.93
C THR A 192 1.91 -16.85 -3.14
N GLY A 193 1.23 -17.30 -4.21
CA GLY A 193 1.13 -16.58 -5.48
C GLY A 193 -0.28 -16.09 -5.79
N GLY A 194 -0.38 -15.20 -6.78
CA GLY A 194 -1.65 -14.69 -7.27
C GLY A 194 -2.45 -13.91 -6.21
N THR A 195 -3.75 -14.17 -6.14
CA THR A 195 -4.70 -13.50 -5.24
C THR A 195 -4.83 -14.17 -3.87
N THR A 196 -4.07 -15.24 -3.62
CA THR A 196 -4.12 -15.94 -2.33
C THR A 196 -3.43 -15.11 -1.24
N PRO A 197 -4.02 -15.00 -0.03
CA PRO A 197 -3.39 -14.29 1.07
C PRO A 197 -2.05 -14.90 1.46
N ALA A 198 -1.09 -14.05 1.86
CA ALA A 198 0.23 -14.51 2.24
C ALA A 198 0.22 -15.36 3.52
N GLN A 199 0.92 -16.49 3.47
CA GLN A 199 1.20 -17.37 4.61
C GLN A 199 2.69 -17.33 4.91
N TRP A 200 3.04 -17.01 6.16
CA TRP A 200 4.41 -16.81 6.60
C TRP A 200 4.95 -18.05 7.32
N GLU A 201 6.18 -18.43 7.00
CA GLU A 201 6.89 -19.55 7.61
C GLU A 201 8.29 -19.12 8.05
N ASP A 202 8.75 -19.59 9.22
CA ASP A 202 10.12 -19.36 9.72
C ASP A 202 11.09 -20.34 9.04
N ILE A 203 11.97 -19.80 8.21
CA ILE A 203 12.97 -20.56 7.45
C ILE A 203 14.40 -20.35 7.96
N THR A 204 14.56 -19.74 9.14
CA THR A 204 15.86 -19.42 9.75
C THR A 204 16.72 -20.67 9.92
N GLY A 205 16.12 -21.79 10.34
CA GLY A 205 16.84 -23.05 10.57
C GLY A 205 17.31 -23.77 9.31
N SER A 206 16.71 -23.47 8.15
CA SER A 206 17.03 -24.13 6.87
C SER A 206 17.82 -23.26 5.91
N THR A 207 18.04 -21.98 6.26
CA THR A 207 18.66 -20.98 5.39
C THR A 207 19.88 -20.37 6.08
N PRO A 208 21.11 -20.63 5.61
CA PRO A 208 22.30 -20.03 6.20
C PRO A 208 22.31 -18.51 5.97
N LEU A 209 22.46 -17.75 7.06
CA LEU A 209 22.48 -16.29 7.07
C LEU A 209 23.92 -15.78 7.19
N THR A 210 24.33 -14.89 6.29
CA THR A 210 25.63 -14.23 6.32
C THR A 210 25.45 -12.76 6.65
N PHE A 211 26.17 -12.24 7.64
CA PHE A 211 26.02 -10.87 8.11
C PHE A 211 27.14 -9.98 7.54
N ILE A 212 26.79 -8.96 6.76
CA ILE A 212 27.74 -8.04 6.13
C ILE A 212 27.13 -6.64 6.14
N ASN A 213 27.87 -5.63 6.63
CA ASN A 213 27.48 -4.22 6.55
C ASN A 213 26.05 -3.92 7.03
N GLN A 214 25.65 -4.44 8.20
CA GLN A 214 24.29 -4.30 8.75
C GLN A 214 23.18 -4.87 7.87
N CYS A 215 23.53 -5.80 6.98
CA CYS A 215 22.61 -6.55 6.13
C CYS A 215 22.80 -8.04 6.36
N VAL A 216 21.75 -8.79 6.06
CA VAL A 216 21.77 -10.24 5.97
C VAL A 216 21.75 -10.64 4.50
N SER A 217 22.73 -11.43 4.10
CA SER A 217 22.79 -12.09 2.82
C SER A 217 22.49 -13.57 2.97
N PHE A 218 21.62 -14.12 2.13
CA PHE A 218 21.29 -15.54 2.11
C PHE A 218 20.98 -16.00 0.68
N THR A 219 21.03 -17.31 0.45
CA THR A 219 20.68 -17.88 -0.85
C THR A 219 19.31 -18.52 -0.80
N THR A 220 18.54 -18.37 -1.87
CA THR A 220 17.25 -19.07 -2.02
C THR A 220 17.20 -19.82 -3.35
N ASN A 221 16.81 -21.08 -3.26
CA ASN A 221 16.55 -21.97 -4.39
C ASN A 221 15.06 -22.03 -4.74
N VAL A 222 14.24 -21.38 -3.93
CA VAL A 222 12.80 -21.59 -3.93
C VAL A 222 12.18 -20.77 -5.03
N SER A 223 12.01 -21.39 -6.19
CA SER A 223 10.83 -21.17 -7.04
C SER A 223 9.77 -22.23 -6.73
N ALA A 224 9.59 -22.56 -5.45
CA ALA A 224 8.96 -23.76 -4.90
C ALA A 224 9.74 -25.06 -5.16
N ARG A 225 10.18 -25.69 -4.07
CA ARG A 225 10.53 -27.11 -4.01
C ARG A 225 9.43 -27.78 -3.19
N SER A 226 8.24 -27.86 -3.77
CA SER A 226 7.19 -28.79 -3.36
C SER A 226 6.82 -29.60 -4.59
N THR A 227 6.58 -30.90 -4.42
CA THR A 227 6.33 -31.92 -5.44
C THR A 227 5.03 -31.72 -6.25
N GLU A 228 4.44 -30.52 -6.21
CA GLU A 228 3.25 -30.09 -6.96
C GLU A 228 3.59 -29.01 -8.01
N LEU A 229 4.75 -29.18 -8.66
CA LEU A 229 5.43 -28.18 -9.48
C LEU A 229 4.63 -27.66 -10.70
N MET A 230 3.56 -28.34 -11.11
CA MET A 230 2.79 -27.98 -12.30
C MET A 230 1.69 -26.94 -12.01
N VAL A 231 1.16 -26.88 -10.78
CA VAL A 231 0.11 -25.92 -10.40
C VAL A 231 0.71 -24.56 -10.03
N ILE A 232 1.90 -24.56 -9.44
CA ILE A 232 2.58 -23.38 -8.89
C ILE A 232 3.08 -22.43 -10.01
N VAL A 233 3.55 -22.98 -11.14
CA VAL A 233 4.05 -22.19 -12.29
C VAL A 233 2.92 -21.51 -13.08
N LEU A 234 1.70 -22.05 -13.03
CA LEU A 234 0.54 -21.49 -13.74
C LEU A 234 -0.07 -20.28 -13.01
N LEU A 235 0.11 -20.17 -11.69
CA LEU A 235 -0.57 -19.17 -10.84
C LEU A 235 0.26 -17.92 -10.51
N GLY A 236 1.49 -17.79 -11.02
CA GLY A 236 2.33 -16.61 -10.75
C GLY A 236 2.80 -16.56 -9.30
N THR A 237 3.69 -17.48 -8.93
CA THR A 237 4.34 -17.52 -7.62
C THR A 237 5.04 -16.20 -7.31
N VAL A 238 4.77 -15.67 -6.12
CA VAL A 238 5.42 -14.47 -5.60
C VAL A 238 6.21 -14.87 -4.37
N LEU A 239 7.51 -14.56 -4.35
CA LEU A 239 8.39 -14.89 -3.23
C LEU A 239 8.53 -13.68 -2.33
N ARG A 240 8.12 -13.81 -1.07
CA ARG A 240 8.24 -12.73 -0.08
C ARG A 240 9.20 -13.14 1.01
N PHE A 241 10.11 -12.24 1.37
CA PHE A 241 11.05 -12.40 2.47
C PHE A 241 10.88 -11.25 3.45
N TRP A 242 11.01 -11.57 4.73
CA TRP A 242 10.90 -10.57 5.79
C TRP A 242 11.75 -10.97 7.00
N LEU A 243 12.67 -10.11 7.41
CA LEU A 243 13.38 -10.27 8.67
C LEU A 243 12.59 -9.63 9.81
N ILE A 244 12.46 -10.38 10.90
CA ILE A 244 11.92 -9.94 12.18
C ILE A 244 12.98 -10.18 13.26
N ASP A 245 13.22 -9.18 14.10
CA ASP A 245 14.00 -9.32 15.32
C ASP A 245 13.04 -9.27 16.51
N CYS A 246 12.85 -10.41 17.18
CA CYS A 246 11.97 -10.54 18.33
C CYS A 246 12.54 -11.49 19.38
N ARG A 247 12.29 -11.18 20.67
CA ARG A 247 12.77 -12.04 21.78
C ARG A 247 12.03 -13.37 21.84
N GLN A 248 10.76 -13.39 21.45
CA GLN A 248 9.89 -14.57 21.46
C GLN A 248 9.83 -15.20 20.07
N ALA A 249 10.85 -15.99 19.72
CA ALA A 249 11.00 -16.60 18.40
C ALA A 249 9.77 -17.43 17.96
N GLN A 250 9.10 -18.10 18.91
CA GLN A 250 7.90 -18.92 18.66
C GLN A 250 6.70 -18.09 18.18
N GLU A 251 6.64 -16.80 18.53
CA GLU A 251 5.54 -15.89 18.15
C GLU A 251 5.84 -15.09 16.87
N SER A 252 7.03 -15.27 16.27
CA SER A 252 7.48 -14.51 15.10
C SER A 252 6.49 -14.50 13.93
N VAL A 253 5.95 -15.68 13.58
CA VAL A 253 4.95 -15.85 12.51
C VAL A 253 3.63 -15.16 12.86
N MET A 254 3.20 -15.23 14.11
CA MET A 254 1.99 -14.56 14.60
C MET A 254 2.14 -13.04 14.48
N PHE A 255 3.26 -12.51 14.95
CA PHE A 255 3.59 -11.09 14.84
C PHE A 255 3.59 -10.65 13.38
N CYS A 256 4.36 -11.31 12.51
CA CYS A 256 4.36 -11.00 11.08
C CYS A 256 2.95 -11.02 10.48
N THR A 257 2.14 -12.03 10.78
CA THR A 257 0.78 -12.12 10.24
C THR A 257 -0.11 -10.96 10.70
N GLN A 258 -0.03 -10.57 11.97
CA GLN A 258 -0.80 -9.45 12.52
C GLN A 258 -0.39 -8.12 11.87
N LEU A 259 0.92 -7.84 11.78
CA LEU A 259 1.41 -6.61 11.16
C LEU A 259 1.14 -6.59 9.66
N TYR A 260 1.32 -7.71 8.96
CA TYR A 260 1.09 -7.83 7.53
C TYR A 260 -0.35 -7.45 7.17
N ARG A 261 -1.34 -7.92 7.94
CA ARG A 261 -2.76 -7.55 7.76
C ARG A 261 -3.05 -6.05 7.90
N GLU A 262 -2.19 -5.30 8.56
CA GLU A 262 -2.32 -3.85 8.72
C GLU A 262 -1.67 -3.09 7.56
N ILE A 263 -0.49 -3.53 7.11
CA ILE A 263 0.32 -2.81 6.12
C ILE A 263 -0.02 -3.15 4.66
N ILE A 264 -0.76 -4.23 4.39
CA ILE A 264 -1.26 -4.55 3.05
C ILE A 264 -2.43 -3.67 2.61
N CYS A 265 -3.12 -3.04 3.56
CA CYS A 265 -4.25 -2.17 3.26
C CYS A 265 -3.79 -1.01 2.37
N VAL A 266 -4.50 -0.80 1.27
CA VAL A 266 -4.16 0.23 0.30
C VAL A 266 -4.56 1.59 0.88
N PRO A 267 -3.62 2.56 0.93
CA PRO A 267 -3.93 3.89 1.40
C PRO A 267 -4.59 4.70 0.28
N TYR A 268 -5.67 5.39 0.63
CA TYR A 268 -6.41 6.30 -0.22
C TYR A 268 -6.48 7.68 0.42
N MET A 269 -6.50 8.71 -0.40
CA MET A 269 -6.80 10.07 0.01
C MET A 269 -8.30 10.29 -0.11
N ALA A 270 -8.92 10.54 1.02
CA ALA A 270 -10.34 10.79 1.11
C ALA A 270 -10.60 12.12 1.83
N LYS A 271 -11.80 12.65 1.62
CA LYS A 271 -12.33 13.80 2.34
C LYS A 271 -13.46 13.35 3.25
N PHE A 272 -13.49 13.93 4.43
CA PHE A 272 -14.60 13.83 5.34
C PHE A 272 -15.53 15.02 5.13
N VAL A 273 -16.81 14.72 4.90
CA VAL A 273 -17.86 15.74 4.75
C VAL A 273 -18.95 15.45 5.75
N ILE A 274 -19.33 16.46 6.52
CA ILE A 274 -20.30 16.35 7.61
C ILE A 274 -21.50 17.22 7.28
N PHE A 275 -22.65 16.59 7.28
CA PHE A 275 -23.94 17.23 7.10
C PHE A 275 -24.72 17.22 8.42
N ALA A 276 -25.41 18.30 8.72
CA ALA A 276 -26.25 18.43 9.90
C ALA A 276 -27.68 18.82 9.52
N LYS A 277 -28.64 18.28 10.28
CA LYS A 277 -30.05 18.69 10.26
C LYS A 277 -30.57 18.78 11.68
N THR A 278 -30.95 19.98 12.07
CA THR A 278 -31.60 20.24 13.37
C THR A 278 -33.01 19.63 13.35
N LEU A 279 -33.34 18.82 14.36
CA LEU A 279 -34.67 18.22 14.52
C LEU A 279 -35.53 19.07 15.46
N ASP A 280 -34.93 19.51 16.56
CA ASP A 280 -35.51 20.43 17.54
C ASP A 280 -34.38 21.32 18.15
N PRO A 281 -34.68 22.29 19.03
CA PRO A 281 -33.65 23.19 19.58
C PRO A 281 -32.50 22.52 20.34
N VAL A 282 -32.65 21.25 20.72
CA VAL A 282 -31.73 20.50 21.57
C VAL A 282 -31.21 19.25 20.86
N GLU A 283 -31.90 18.71 19.85
CA GLU A 283 -31.52 17.51 19.11
C GLU A 283 -31.24 17.81 17.63
N ALA A 284 -30.16 17.23 17.13
CA ALA A 284 -29.79 17.29 15.73
C ALA A 284 -29.33 15.92 15.23
N ARG A 285 -29.41 15.74 13.91
CA ARG A 285 -28.92 14.57 13.21
C ARG A 285 -27.71 14.95 12.38
N LEU A 286 -26.60 14.25 12.57
CA LEU A 286 -25.42 14.37 11.73
C LEU A 286 -25.32 13.19 10.76
N ARG A 287 -24.81 13.46 9.57
CA ARG A 287 -24.37 12.46 8.59
C ARG A 287 -22.92 12.73 8.25
N CYS A 288 -22.05 11.82 8.66
CA CYS A 288 -20.64 11.85 8.34
C CYS A 288 -20.39 10.98 7.12
N PHE A 289 -19.59 11.46 6.21
CA PHE A 289 -19.20 10.71 5.03
C PHE A 289 -17.71 10.71 4.83
N CYS A 290 -17.16 9.59 4.37
CA CYS A 290 -15.80 9.50 3.88
C CYS A 290 -15.84 9.16 2.38
N MET A 291 -15.40 10.09 1.56
CA MET A 291 -15.51 9.96 0.11
C MET A 291 -14.18 10.22 -0.59
N THR A 292 -13.98 9.48 -1.67
CA THR A 292 -12.83 9.56 -2.55
C THR A 292 -13.11 10.42 -3.78
N ASP A 293 -14.37 10.70 -4.11
CA ASP A 293 -14.74 11.52 -5.28
C ASP A 293 -15.27 12.89 -4.86
N ASP A 294 -14.84 13.93 -5.59
CA ASP A 294 -15.26 15.32 -5.42
C ASP A 294 -16.53 15.65 -6.21
N LYS A 295 -16.94 14.80 -7.17
CA LYS A 295 -18.08 15.07 -8.07
C LYS A 295 -19.43 14.56 -7.58
N MET A 296 -19.50 13.93 -6.40
CA MET A 296 -20.79 13.60 -5.80
C MET A 296 -21.39 14.85 -5.15
N ASP A 297 -22.09 15.65 -5.94
CA ASP A 297 -23.13 16.53 -5.40
C ASP A 297 -24.16 15.63 -4.71
N LYS A 298 -24.22 15.76 -3.38
CA LYS A 298 -25.11 14.97 -2.53
C LYS A 298 -26.52 15.51 -2.58
N THR A 299 -27.15 15.27 -3.73
CA THR A 299 -28.50 15.74 -4.05
C THR A 299 -29.54 15.24 -3.04
N LEU A 300 -29.34 14.05 -2.45
CA LEU A 300 -30.22 13.51 -1.40
C LEU A 300 -30.16 14.33 -0.11
N GLU A 301 -28.98 14.70 0.36
CA GLU A 301 -28.80 15.52 1.56
C GLU A 301 -29.44 16.90 1.37
N GLN A 302 -29.29 17.48 0.19
CA GLN A 302 -29.92 18.76 -0.15
C GLN A 302 -31.46 18.64 -0.21
N GLN A 303 -31.99 17.57 -0.80
CA GLN A 303 -33.44 17.31 -0.83
C GLN A 303 -34.04 17.06 0.55
N GLU A 304 -33.26 16.46 1.46
CA GLU A 304 -33.69 16.23 2.83
C GLU A 304 -33.45 17.41 3.78
N ASN A 305 -33.05 18.58 3.25
CA ASN A 305 -32.74 19.80 4.00
C ASN A 305 -31.60 19.63 5.02
N PHE A 306 -30.60 18.81 4.70
CA PHE A 306 -29.33 18.82 5.44
C PHE A 306 -28.43 19.95 4.94
N THR A 307 -27.64 20.51 5.85
CA THR A 307 -26.64 21.55 5.56
C THR A 307 -25.25 21.00 5.76
N GLU A 308 -24.32 21.32 4.86
CA GLU A 308 -22.91 20.99 5.06
C GLU A 308 -22.34 21.91 6.14
N VAL A 309 -21.85 21.31 7.23
CA VAL A 309 -21.31 22.05 8.38
C VAL A 309 -19.80 21.98 8.49
N ALA A 310 -19.18 20.95 7.89
CA ALA A 310 -17.73 20.81 7.89
C ALA A 310 -17.24 19.96 6.71
N ARG A 311 -16.05 20.30 6.22
CA ARG A 311 -15.32 19.58 5.19
C ARG A 311 -13.84 19.53 5.54
N SER A 312 -13.25 18.34 5.52
CA SER A 312 -11.81 18.18 5.75
C SER A 312 -11.00 18.46 4.48
N ARG A 313 -9.70 18.72 4.65
CA ARG A 313 -8.71 18.51 3.59
C ARG A 313 -8.60 17.03 3.22
N ASP A 314 -7.89 16.73 2.13
CA ASP A 314 -7.52 15.36 1.80
C ASP A 314 -6.68 14.75 2.92
N VAL A 315 -7.11 13.58 3.40
CA VAL A 315 -6.42 12.81 4.43
C VAL A 315 -6.27 11.35 4.02
N GLU A 316 -5.18 10.72 4.45
CA GLU A 316 -4.93 9.32 4.16
C GLU A 316 -5.83 8.42 5.04
N VAL A 317 -6.59 7.54 4.39
CA VAL A 317 -7.44 6.51 4.99
C VAL A 317 -7.08 5.16 4.38
N LEU A 318 -7.22 4.09 5.16
CA LEU A 318 -6.85 2.74 4.73
C LEU A 318 -8.09 1.95 4.30
N GLU A 319 -8.02 1.32 3.13
CA GLU A 319 -9.08 0.46 2.59
C GLU A 319 -9.45 -0.66 3.56
N GLY A 320 -10.75 -0.80 3.83
CA GLY A 320 -11.32 -1.84 4.69
C GLY A 320 -11.11 -1.64 6.19
N LYS A 321 -10.43 -0.56 6.61
CA LYS A 321 -10.22 -0.27 8.04
C LYS A 321 -11.42 0.47 8.64
N PRO A 322 -11.76 0.20 9.91
CA PRO A 322 -12.78 0.94 10.63
C PRO A 322 -12.30 2.37 10.93
N ILE A 323 -13.24 3.30 10.89
CA ILE A 323 -13.09 4.70 11.23
C ILE A 323 -14.04 4.99 12.38
N PHE A 324 -13.50 5.49 13.48
CA PHE A 324 -14.21 5.86 14.70
C PHE A 324 -14.49 7.35 14.68
N VAL A 325 -15.69 7.73 15.10
CA VAL A 325 -16.14 9.13 15.13
C VAL A 325 -16.59 9.47 16.54
N ASP A 326 -15.95 10.47 17.14
CA ASP A 326 -16.29 10.97 18.47
C ASP A 326 -16.64 12.46 18.39
N CYS A 327 -17.66 12.84 19.18
CA CYS A 327 -18.11 14.22 19.31
C CYS A 327 -17.61 14.78 20.65
N PHE A 328 -17.04 15.99 20.63
CA PHE A 328 -16.52 16.67 21.81
C PHE A 328 -17.11 18.07 21.95
N GLY A 329 -17.02 18.62 23.15
CA GLY A 329 -17.55 19.95 23.47
C GLY A 329 -19.06 19.93 23.65
N ASN A 330 -19.77 20.80 22.94
CA ASN A 330 -21.19 21.06 23.13
C ASN A 330 -22.11 20.01 22.47
N LEU A 331 -21.55 18.97 21.84
CA LEU A 331 -22.30 17.90 21.18
C LEU A 331 -22.11 16.59 21.92
N VAL A 332 -23.22 16.01 22.40
CA VAL A 332 -23.22 14.69 23.02
C VAL A 332 -23.92 13.70 22.10
N PRO A 333 -23.23 12.64 21.65
CA PRO A 333 -23.88 11.60 20.87
C PRO A 333 -24.88 10.83 21.74
N LEU A 334 -26.07 10.59 21.19
CA LEU A 334 -27.13 9.79 21.82
C LEU A 334 -26.81 8.31 21.62
N THR A 335 -25.89 7.76 22.40
CA THR A 335 -25.51 6.34 22.39
C THR A 335 -25.90 5.61 23.66
N LYS A 336 -26.12 4.30 23.51
CA LYS A 336 -26.17 3.37 24.65
C LYS A 336 -24.75 3.20 25.20
N SER A 337 -24.62 3.09 26.51
CA SER A 337 -23.35 2.87 27.21
C SER A 337 -22.54 1.73 26.57
N GLY A 338 -21.32 2.04 26.09
CA GLY A 338 -20.39 1.08 25.50
C GLY A 338 -20.46 0.91 23.97
N GLN A 339 -21.29 1.68 23.25
CA GLN A 339 -21.30 1.67 21.78
C GLN A 339 -20.47 2.81 21.18
N HIS A 340 -19.49 2.45 20.35
CA HIS A 340 -18.73 3.40 19.54
C HIS A 340 -19.40 3.64 18.19
N HIS A 341 -19.30 4.86 17.69
CA HIS A 341 -19.73 5.18 16.33
C HIS A 341 -18.62 4.84 15.34
N VAL A 342 -18.86 3.79 14.56
CA VAL A 342 -17.86 3.25 13.65
C VAL A 342 -18.48 2.95 12.29
N PHE A 343 -17.72 3.20 11.24
CA PHE A 343 -18.01 2.73 9.90
C PHE A 343 -16.70 2.32 9.22
N SER A 344 -16.77 1.42 8.25
CA SER A 344 -15.59 1.02 7.47
C SER A 344 -15.46 1.85 6.22
N PHE A 345 -14.23 2.20 5.86
CA PHE A 345 -13.95 2.86 4.59
C PHE A 345 -13.71 1.85 3.47
N TYR A 346 -14.40 2.03 2.35
CA TYR A 346 -14.15 1.36 1.10
C TYR A 346 -14.08 2.39 -0.03
N ALA A 347 -13.02 2.36 -0.81
CA ALA A 347 -12.79 3.28 -1.92
C ALA A 347 -13.89 3.12 -2.98
N PHE A 348 -14.23 4.24 -3.63
CA PHE A 348 -15.26 4.31 -4.68
C PHE A 348 -16.66 3.82 -4.24
N LYS A 349 -16.90 3.71 -2.92
CA LYS A 349 -18.22 3.45 -2.33
C LYS A 349 -18.65 4.62 -1.46
N GLU A 350 -19.96 4.73 -1.26
CA GLU A 350 -20.52 5.68 -0.31
C GLU A 350 -20.33 5.14 1.12
N ASN A 351 -19.35 5.70 1.84
CA ASN A 351 -19.14 5.39 3.25
C ASN A 351 -19.87 6.44 4.09
N ARG A 352 -20.94 6.03 4.78
CA ARG A 352 -21.83 6.92 5.54
C ARG A 352 -22.04 6.44 6.97
N LEU A 353 -22.08 7.40 7.89
CA LEU A 353 -22.40 7.19 9.29
C LEU A 353 -23.44 8.22 9.72
N ALA A 354 -24.56 7.76 10.27
CA ALA A 354 -25.58 8.63 10.84
C ALA A 354 -25.42 8.68 12.37
N LEU A 355 -25.42 9.90 12.92
CA LEU A 355 -25.32 10.16 14.35
C LEU A 355 -26.54 10.97 14.78
N PHE A 356 -27.04 10.67 15.97
CA PHE A 356 -27.99 11.52 16.67
C PHE A 356 -27.23 12.20 17.80
N ILE A 357 -27.32 13.52 17.88
CA ILE A 357 -26.60 14.33 18.83
C ILE A 357 -27.56 15.21 19.62
N LYS A 358 -27.19 15.49 20.86
CA LYS A 358 -27.85 16.45 21.73
C LYS A 358 -26.91 17.62 21.99
N VAL A 359 -27.42 18.83 21.85
CA VAL A 359 -26.73 20.08 22.16
C VAL A 359 -26.86 20.33 23.67
N GLN A 360 -25.74 20.51 24.39
CA GLN A 360 -25.76 20.71 25.84
C GLN A 360 -26.16 22.14 26.24
N SER A 361 -25.72 23.14 25.48
CA SER A 361 -25.95 24.55 25.78
C SER A 361 -26.13 25.35 24.48
N PRO A 362 -27.32 25.94 24.24
CA PRO A 362 -27.58 26.68 23.01
C PRO A 362 -26.72 27.96 22.88
N ASP A 363 -26.14 28.44 23.98
CA ASP A 363 -25.34 29.68 24.03
C ASP A 363 -23.84 29.46 23.69
N GLN A 364 -23.40 28.21 23.51
CA GLN A 364 -21.99 27.89 23.23
C GLN A 364 -21.75 27.62 21.74
N GLU A 365 -21.03 28.53 21.08
CA GLU A 365 -20.90 28.58 19.60
C GLU A 365 -20.01 27.50 18.95
N ARG A 366 -19.12 26.83 19.70
CA ARG A 366 -18.12 25.92 19.10
C ARG A 366 -18.21 24.50 19.62
N SER A 367 -18.25 23.57 18.67
CA SER A 367 -18.26 22.12 18.87
C SER A 367 -17.25 21.47 17.94
N ASP A 368 -16.53 20.47 18.43
CA ASP A 368 -15.51 19.78 17.66
C ASP A 368 -15.94 18.32 17.43
N LEU A 369 -15.77 17.84 16.20
CA LEU A 369 -15.96 16.43 15.84
C LEU A 369 -14.61 15.86 15.43
N THR A 370 -14.19 14.81 16.12
CA THR A 370 -12.89 14.16 15.88
C THR A 370 -13.11 12.81 15.20
N ILE A 371 -12.37 12.56 14.14
CA ILE A 371 -12.39 11.31 13.38
C ILE A 371 -11.05 10.63 13.57
N GLN A 372 -11.06 9.38 14.02
CA GLN A 372 -9.87 8.63 14.39
C GLN A 372 -9.89 7.22 13.80
N SER A 373 -8.70 6.67 13.55
CA SER A 373 -8.55 5.29 13.08
C SER A 373 -8.68 4.25 14.20
N GLN A 374 -8.75 4.66 15.46
CA GLN A 374 -8.85 3.79 16.64
C GLN A 374 -9.75 4.44 17.70
N PRO A 375 -10.44 3.66 18.54
CA PRO A 375 -11.15 4.18 19.71
C PRO A 375 -10.14 4.55 20.82
N TYR A 376 -10.51 5.52 21.66
CA TYR A 376 -9.77 5.87 22.88
C TYR A 376 -9.76 4.75 23.92
#